data_AF-A0A968WGY0-F1
#
_entry.id   AF-A0A968WGY0-F1
#
_cell.length_a   1.000
_cell.length_b   1.000
_cell.length_c   1.000
_cell.angle_alpha   90.00
_cell.angle_beta   90.00
_cell.angle_gamma   90.00
#
_symmetry.space_group_name_H-M   'P 1'
#
loop_
_entity.id
_entity.type
_entity.pdbx_description
1 polymer ?
#
loop_
_entity_poly.entity_id
_entity_poly.type
_entity_poly.pdbx_seq_one_letter_code
_entity_poly.pdbx_strand_id
1 'polypeptide(L)'
;MFIASHYTRDIQRFATSHYLYTGVRITVGIMIPTLVLAYWDLLTAAISFVWGALFVSLADQPGPIHHRRNGLLTSTALNAATLLVTGLCQSVPALLWIEIAALSFLFSLAGIYGNRASSIGVLALVVMVLNVTPGDHTYTIWINTALMAAGGLWYTGLSLIAYRVRPYLLVQQAMGEYLNALADYVKAKSDFYDATKVDEDHYNRLMLEQVDVQQVQQQVRDLLFKTREFVTDAAPKGRSLMLMFIESVDLYEQTMSSYEDYKELHRTLKGTGTMERMHQVIVDMGDYMEMVALAVQRRRPPTTWR
;
A
#
# COMPACT_ATOMS: atom_id res chain seq x y z
N MET A 1 15.02 -0.51 30.30
CA MET A 1 15.56 -1.36 29.22
C MET A 1 14.49 -1.81 28.21
N PHE A 2 13.19 -1.89 28.59
CA PHE A 2 12.07 -2.24 27.70
C PHE A 2 11.66 -1.15 26.67
N ILE A 3 11.80 0.15 26.97
CA ILE A 3 11.41 1.23 26.04
C ILE A 3 12.30 1.23 24.77
N ALA A 4 13.59 0.86 24.90
CA ALA A 4 14.49 0.76 23.76
C ALA A 4 14.15 -0.40 22.81
N SER A 5 13.47 -1.46 23.29
CA SER A 5 13.03 -2.57 22.42
C SER A 5 11.79 -2.24 21.60
N HIS A 6 10.87 -1.39 22.10
CA HIS A 6 9.71 -0.95 21.33
C HIS A 6 10.11 -0.06 20.15
N TYR A 7 10.89 0.99 20.39
CA TYR A 7 11.36 1.87 19.31
C TYR A 7 12.17 1.14 18.23
N THR A 8 13.01 0.19 18.65
CA THR A 8 13.76 -0.61 17.66
C THR A 8 12.83 -1.53 16.87
N ARG A 9 11.76 -2.08 17.45
CA ARG A 9 10.74 -2.84 16.69
C ARG A 9 9.96 -1.97 15.73
N ASP A 10 9.59 -0.75 16.10
CA ASP A 10 8.85 0.17 15.22
C ASP A 10 9.68 0.59 14.00
N ILE A 11 10.95 0.93 14.22
CA ILE A 11 11.89 1.22 13.12
C ILE A 11 12.05 0.00 12.22
N GLN A 12 12.10 -1.20 12.79
CA GLN A 12 12.21 -2.43 12.02
C GLN A 12 10.95 -2.73 11.23
N ARG A 13 9.76 -2.55 11.83
CA ARG A 13 8.43 -2.67 11.19
C ARG A 13 8.33 -1.72 10.00
N PHE A 14 8.74 -0.47 10.17
CA PHE A 14 8.81 0.49 9.07
C PHE A 14 9.83 0.08 8.01
N ALA A 15 11.04 -0.32 8.41
CA ALA A 15 12.12 -0.69 7.50
C ALA A 15 11.77 -1.89 6.61
N THR A 16 10.91 -2.79 7.07
CA THR A 16 10.48 -3.98 6.32
C THR A 16 9.10 -3.84 5.68
N SER A 17 8.42 -2.71 5.89
CA SER A 17 7.11 -2.41 5.32
C SER A 17 7.12 -2.36 3.79
N HIS A 18 5.94 -2.54 3.20
CA HIS A 18 5.76 -2.38 1.77
C HIS A 18 6.06 -0.94 1.30
N TYR A 19 5.71 0.05 2.13
CA TYR A 19 5.85 1.47 1.80
C TYR A 19 7.30 1.89 1.59
N LEU A 20 8.22 1.50 2.47
CA LEU A 20 9.64 1.85 2.30
C LEU A 20 10.24 1.17 1.06
N TYR A 21 9.93 -0.12 0.84
CA TYR A 21 10.39 -0.84 -0.34
C TYR A 21 9.90 -0.18 -1.63
N THR A 22 8.63 0.21 -1.68
CA THR A 22 8.05 0.92 -2.81
C THR A 22 8.69 2.30 -2.98
N GLY A 23 8.87 3.07 -1.90
CA GLY A 23 9.54 4.38 -1.93
C GLY A 23 10.95 4.29 -2.53
N VAL A 24 11.79 3.38 -2.02
CA VAL A 24 13.14 3.16 -2.56
C VAL A 24 13.10 2.75 -4.03
N ARG A 25 12.19 1.85 -4.42
CA ARG A 25 12.03 1.45 -5.83
C ARG A 25 11.66 2.64 -6.72
N ILE A 26 10.75 3.49 -6.27
CA ILE A 26 10.32 4.69 -7.01
C ILE A 26 11.48 5.66 -7.15
N THR A 27 12.18 5.99 -6.06
CA THR A 27 13.33 6.89 -6.08
C THR A 27 14.42 6.38 -7.03
N VAL A 28 14.81 5.11 -6.91
CA VAL A 28 15.81 4.50 -7.80
C VAL A 28 15.33 4.47 -9.25
N GLY A 29 14.06 4.11 -9.47
CA GLY A 29 13.47 3.98 -10.79
C GLY A 29 13.37 5.30 -11.56
N ILE A 30 13.24 6.43 -10.84
CA ILE A 30 13.20 7.77 -11.42
C ILE A 30 14.60 8.39 -11.49
N MET A 31 15.42 8.27 -10.43
CA MET A 31 16.74 8.90 -10.36
C MET A 31 17.73 8.32 -11.37
N ILE A 32 17.74 7.00 -11.58
CA ILE A 32 18.68 6.37 -12.52
C ILE A 32 18.54 6.94 -13.94
N PRO A 33 17.33 6.93 -14.56
CA PRO A 33 17.15 7.53 -15.88
C PRO A 33 17.49 9.01 -15.92
N THR A 34 17.11 9.76 -14.87
CA THR A 34 17.37 11.19 -14.79
C THR A 34 18.87 11.49 -14.84
N LEU A 35 19.68 10.75 -14.07
CA LEU A 35 21.14 10.92 -14.05
C LEU A 35 21.79 10.50 -15.36
N VAL A 36 21.28 9.43 -16.01
CA VAL A 36 21.78 8.99 -17.32
C VAL A 36 21.49 10.04 -18.40
N LEU A 37 20.29 10.63 -18.40
CA LEU A 37 19.93 11.68 -19.36
C LEU A 37 20.67 13.00 -19.06
N ALA A 38 20.92 13.31 -17.79
CA ALA A 38 21.73 14.47 -17.40
C ALA A 38 23.18 14.33 -17.86
N TYR A 39 23.76 13.12 -17.84
CA TYR A 39 25.12 12.88 -18.32
C TYR A 39 25.30 13.17 -19.82
N TRP A 40 24.22 13.08 -20.62
CA TRP A 40 24.23 13.40 -22.05
C TRP A 40 23.71 14.80 -22.37
N ASP A 41 23.57 15.70 -21.39
CA ASP A 41 22.99 17.04 -21.55
C ASP A 41 21.55 17.06 -22.11
N LEU A 42 20.79 15.96 -21.96
CA LEU A 42 19.38 15.85 -22.38
C LEU A 42 18.41 16.20 -21.23
N LEU A 43 18.76 17.16 -20.37
CA LEU A 43 17.99 17.47 -19.16
C LEU A 43 16.55 17.92 -19.49
N THR A 44 16.36 18.67 -20.58
CA THR A 44 15.04 19.16 -20.98
C THR A 44 14.13 18.04 -21.48
N ALA A 45 14.68 17.06 -22.20
CA ALA A 45 13.96 15.84 -22.57
C ALA A 45 13.68 14.94 -21.36
N ALA A 46 14.56 14.98 -20.35
CA ALA A 46 14.42 14.20 -19.14
C ALA A 46 13.18 14.60 -18.33
N ILE A 47 12.73 15.86 -18.38
CA ILE A 47 11.56 16.32 -17.62
C ILE A 47 10.31 15.52 -18.00
N SER A 48 9.98 15.45 -19.30
CA SER A 48 8.80 14.70 -19.77
C SER A 48 8.91 13.21 -19.46
N PHE A 49 10.11 12.62 -19.60
CA PHE A 49 10.35 11.22 -19.23
C PHE A 49 10.15 10.98 -17.74
N VAL A 50 10.71 11.84 -16.89
CA VAL A 50 10.61 11.76 -15.43
C VAL A 50 9.18 11.92 -14.94
N TRP A 51 8.41 12.84 -15.54
CA TRP A 51 7.00 13.00 -15.22
C TRP A 51 6.21 11.73 -15.55
N GLY A 52 6.49 11.12 -16.70
CA GLY A 52 5.89 9.84 -17.09
C GLY A 52 6.20 8.72 -16.10
N ALA A 53 7.48 8.58 -15.71
CA ALA A 53 7.89 7.60 -14.72
C ALA A 53 7.26 7.88 -13.34
N LEU A 54 7.23 9.14 -12.91
CA LEU A 54 6.69 9.58 -11.63
C LEU A 54 5.19 9.32 -11.52
N PHE A 55 4.38 9.80 -12.45
CA PHE A 55 2.92 9.64 -12.37
C PHE A 55 2.50 8.17 -12.46
N VAL A 56 3.16 7.36 -13.30
CA VAL A 56 2.89 5.92 -13.35
C VAL A 56 3.34 5.22 -12.05
N SER A 57 4.41 5.70 -11.41
CA SER A 57 4.86 5.18 -10.12
C SER A 57 3.90 5.49 -8.97
N LEU A 58 3.26 6.67 -8.99
CA LEU A 58 2.24 7.06 -8.00
C LEU A 58 0.93 6.29 -8.20
N ALA A 59 0.65 5.83 -9.42
CA ALA A 59 -0.47 4.94 -9.72
C ALA A 59 -0.21 3.46 -9.36
N ASP A 60 1.01 3.11 -8.95
CA ASP A 60 1.44 1.74 -8.66
C ASP A 60 0.92 1.23 -7.31
N GLN A 61 -0.37 0.91 -7.26
CA GLN A 61 -0.99 0.33 -6.08
C GLN A 61 -0.69 -1.18 -5.95
N PRO A 62 -0.50 -1.69 -4.72
CA PRO A 62 -0.35 -3.12 -4.48
C PRO A 62 -1.59 -3.90 -4.93
N GLY A 63 -1.40 -5.13 -5.38
CA GLY A 63 -2.48 -6.01 -5.79
C GLY A 63 -2.03 -7.10 -6.76
N PRO A 64 -2.97 -7.92 -7.27
CA PRO A 64 -2.67 -9.04 -8.15
C PRO A 64 -1.94 -8.58 -9.42
N ILE A 65 -0.98 -9.38 -9.89
CA ILE A 65 -0.05 -8.98 -10.96
C ILE A 65 -0.74 -8.55 -12.26
N HIS A 66 -1.81 -9.24 -12.67
CA HIS A 66 -2.55 -8.90 -13.89
C HIS A 66 -3.22 -7.54 -13.78
N HIS A 67 -3.90 -7.29 -12.67
CA HIS A 67 -4.56 -6.01 -12.40
C HIS A 67 -3.53 -4.89 -12.25
N ARG A 68 -2.37 -5.18 -11.64
CA ARG A 68 -1.28 -4.22 -11.43
C ARG A 68 -0.66 -3.82 -12.77
N ARG A 69 -0.29 -4.80 -13.60
CA ARG A 69 0.23 -4.57 -14.95
C ARG A 69 -0.74 -3.73 -15.79
N ASN A 70 -2.01 -4.12 -15.82
CA ASN A 70 -3.02 -3.40 -16.59
C ASN A 70 -3.19 -1.97 -16.06
N GLY A 71 -3.21 -1.78 -14.74
CA GLY A 71 -3.27 -0.44 -14.13
C GLY A 71 -2.10 0.47 -14.55
N LEU A 72 -0.86 -0.05 -14.54
CA LEU A 72 0.32 0.73 -14.94
C LEU A 72 0.31 1.10 -16.43
N LEU A 73 -0.09 0.15 -17.29
CA LEU A 73 -0.21 0.39 -18.73
C LEU A 73 -1.32 1.39 -19.04
N THR A 74 -2.49 1.25 -18.41
CA THR A 74 -3.60 2.20 -18.56
C THR A 74 -3.20 3.59 -18.05
N SER A 75 -2.48 3.67 -16.92
CA SER A 75 -1.96 4.94 -16.41
C SER A 75 -1.00 5.59 -17.39
N THR A 76 -0.07 4.82 -17.96
CA THR A 76 0.87 5.32 -18.98
C THR A 76 0.12 5.86 -20.19
N ALA A 77 -0.86 5.09 -20.70
CA ALA A 77 -1.65 5.47 -21.86
C ALA A 77 -2.51 6.71 -21.62
N LEU A 78 -3.20 6.78 -20.47
CA LEU A 78 -4.05 7.92 -20.12
C LEU A 78 -3.23 9.18 -19.89
N ASN A 79 -2.13 9.12 -19.14
CA ASN A 79 -1.26 10.28 -18.95
C ASN A 79 -0.73 10.79 -20.30
N ALA A 80 -0.23 9.90 -21.16
CA ALA A 80 0.27 10.28 -22.49
C ALA A 80 -0.83 10.88 -23.38
N ALA A 81 -2.04 10.31 -23.37
CA ALA A 81 -3.19 10.84 -24.08
C ALA A 81 -3.58 12.23 -23.56
N THR A 82 -3.61 12.42 -22.24
CA THR A 82 -3.88 13.73 -21.63
C THR A 82 -2.86 14.77 -22.06
N LEU A 83 -1.56 14.47 -21.94
CA LEU A 83 -0.51 15.38 -22.40
C LEU A 83 -0.69 15.75 -23.88
N LEU A 84 -0.98 14.77 -24.74
CA LEU A 84 -1.18 15.02 -26.17
C LEU A 84 -2.39 15.92 -26.43
N VAL A 85 -3.53 15.64 -25.81
CA VAL A 85 -4.76 16.43 -25.99
C VAL A 85 -4.56 17.86 -25.48
N THR A 86 -4.03 18.02 -24.27
CA THR A 86 -3.75 19.34 -23.68
C THR A 86 -2.78 20.14 -24.53
N GLY A 87 -1.70 19.50 -25.00
CA GLY A 87 -0.72 20.15 -25.86
C GLY A 87 -1.23 20.51 -27.26
N LEU A 88 -2.32 19.90 -27.74
CA LEU A 88 -3.00 20.29 -28.99
C LEU A 88 -4.03 21.39 -28.77
N CYS A 89 -4.71 21.39 -27.63
CA CYS A 89 -5.75 22.37 -27.28
C CYS A 89 -5.18 23.70 -26.76
N GLN A 90 -3.94 23.72 -26.24
CA GLN A 90 -3.31 24.91 -25.64
C GLN A 90 -3.27 26.14 -26.56
N SER A 91 -3.24 25.95 -27.88
CA SER A 91 -3.17 27.06 -28.85
C SER A 91 -4.51 27.80 -29.03
N VAL A 92 -5.63 27.20 -28.61
CA VAL A 92 -6.98 27.75 -28.79
C VAL A 92 -7.70 27.79 -27.44
N PRO A 93 -7.80 28.97 -26.78
CA PRO A 93 -8.34 29.08 -25.43
C PRO A 93 -9.75 28.47 -25.26
N ALA A 94 -10.62 28.60 -26.26
CA ALA A 94 -11.96 28.02 -26.22
C ALA A 94 -11.94 26.47 -26.18
N LEU A 95 -11.04 25.83 -26.95
CA LEU A 95 -10.89 24.37 -26.93
C LEU A 95 -10.32 23.90 -25.58
N LEU A 96 -9.37 24.64 -25.03
CA LEU A 96 -8.78 24.34 -23.73
C LEU A 96 -9.82 24.39 -22.59
N TRP A 97 -10.72 25.38 -22.58
CA TRP A 97 -11.82 25.41 -21.59
C TRP A 97 -12.75 24.21 -21.70
N ILE A 98 -13.11 23.81 -22.93
CA ILE A 98 -13.94 22.64 -23.19
C ILE A 98 -13.23 21.35 -22.76
N GLU A 99 -11.95 21.22 -23.11
CA GLU A 99 -11.10 20.10 -22.72
C GLU A 99 -11.03 19.95 -21.20
N ILE A 100 -10.70 21.03 -20.48
CA ILE A 100 -10.59 21.01 -19.02
C ILE A 100 -11.91 20.54 -18.40
N ALA A 101 -13.05 21.07 -18.85
CA ALA A 101 -14.36 20.64 -18.35
C ALA A 101 -14.63 19.16 -18.64
N ALA A 102 -14.35 18.70 -19.87
CA ALA A 102 -14.59 17.33 -20.29
C ALA A 102 -13.69 16.32 -19.57
N LEU A 103 -12.37 16.55 -19.54
CA LEU A 103 -11.40 15.67 -18.89
C LEU A 103 -11.59 15.66 -17.36
N SER A 104 -11.89 16.82 -16.75
CA SER A 104 -12.21 16.88 -15.31
C SER A 104 -13.41 16.02 -14.97
N PHE A 105 -14.48 16.08 -15.77
CA PHE A 105 -15.66 15.26 -15.57
C PHE A 105 -15.36 13.77 -15.77
N LEU A 106 -14.72 13.40 -16.88
CA LEU A 106 -14.40 12.01 -17.22
C LEU A 106 -13.45 11.35 -16.22
N PHE A 107 -12.37 12.03 -15.82
CA PHE A 107 -11.41 11.49 -14.87
C PHE A 107 -11.94 11.47 -13.43
N SER A 108 -12.85 12.38 -13.06
CA SER A 108 -13.55 12.28 -11.78
C SER A 108 -14.49 11.06 -11.73
N LEU A 109 -15.12 10.68 -12.84
CA LEU A 109 -15.93 9.47 -12.94
C LEU A 109 -15.11 8.16 -12.87
N ALA A 110 -13.79 8.21 -13.09
CA ALA A 110 -12.93 7.03 -12.99
C ALA A 110 -12.99 6.37 -11.60
N GLY A 111 -13.34 7.13 -10.55
CA GLY A 111 -13.52 6.60 -9.20
C GLY A 111 -14.62 5.54 -9.06
N ILE A 112 -15.59 5.50 -9.98
CA ILE A 112 -16.66 4.48 -9.99
C ILE A 112 -16.09 3.07 -10.18
N TYR A 113 -14.96 2.94 -10.88
CA TYR A 113 -14.29 1.66 -11.12
C TYR A 113 -13.33 1.25 -9.99
N GLY A 114 -13.34 1.98 -8.87
CA GLY A 114 -12.57 1.68 -7.67
C GLY A 114 -11.31 2.53 -7.49
N ASN A 115 -10.63 2.29 -6.37
CA ASN A 115 -9.56 3.17 -5.89
C ASN A 115 -8.39 3.32 -6.88
N ARG A 116 -8.02 2.25 -7.60
CA ARG A 116 -6.94 2.30 -8.59
C ARG A 116 -7.28 3.20 -9.78
N ALA A 117 -8.50 3.08 -10.31
CA ALA A 117 -8.95 3.90 -11.42
C ALA A 117 -9.08 5.38 -10.98
N SER A 118 -9.57 5.62 -9.77
CA SER A 118 -9.59 6.95 -9.14
C SER A 118 -8.20 7.60 -9.12
N SER A 119 -7.19 6.91 -8.59
CA SER A 119 -5.82 7.45 -8.54
C SER A 119 -5.25 7.75 -9.92
N ILE A 120 -5.49 6.88 -10.91
CA ILE A 120 -5.05 7.12 -12.29
C ILE A 120 -5.72 8.39 -12.87
N GLY A 121 -7.02 8.57 -12.64
CA GLY A 121 -7.75 9.76 -13.10
C GLY A 121 -7.22 11.05 -12.47
N VAL A 122 -6.98 11.06 -11.15
CA VAL A 122 -6.38 12.20 -10.45
C VAL A 122 -5.01 12.55 -11.01
N LEU A 123 -4.16 11.55 -11.24
CA LEU A 123 -2.81 11.78 -11.79
C LEU A 123 -2.85 12.32 -13.23
N ALA A 124 -3.80 11.86 -14.04
CA ALA A 124 -4.03 12.41 -15.38
C ALA A 124 -4.48 13.88 -15.31
N LEU A 125 -5.33 14.25 -14.34
CA LEU A 125 -5.68 15.65 -14.11
C LEU A 125 -4.46 16.50 -13.68
N VAL A 126 -3.58 15.96 -12.85
CA VAL A 126 -2.33 16.65 -12.49
C VAL A 126 -1.46 16.87 -13.73
N VAL A 127 -1.32 15.86 -14.60
CA VAL A 127 -0.61 16.01 -15.88
C VAL A 127 -1.22 17.13 -16.72
N MET A 128 -2.55 17.18 -16.86
CA MET A 128 -3.26 18.23 -17.59
C MET A 128 -2.93 19.62 -17.03
N VAL A 129 -3.09 19.80 -15.70
CA VAL A 129 -2.85 21.08 -15.03
C VAL A 129 -1.42 21.56 -15.23
N LEU A 130 -0.45 20.66 -15.15
CA LEU A 130 0.96 21.00 -15.30
C LEU A 130 1.35 21.36 -16.75
N ASN A 131 0.56 20.97 -17.75
CA ASN A 131 0.82 21.23 -19.17
C ASN A 131 -0.19 22.20 -19.80
N VAL A 132 -1.01 22.88 -18.98
CA VAL A 132 -2.05 23.80 -19.48
C VAL A 132 -1.45 25.09 -20.03
N THR A 133 -0.29 25.51 -19.52
CA THR A 133 0.42 26.69 -19.99
C THR A 133 1.34 26.32 -21.14
N PRO A 134 1.36 27.10 -22.25
CA PRO A 134 2.35 26.95 -23.29
C PRO A 134 3.74 27.23 -22.70
N GLY A 135 4.44 26.19 -22.27
CA GLY A 135 5.84 26.26 -21.93
C GLY A 135 6.70 26.34 -23.19
N ASP A 136 7.95 26.79 -23.04
CA ASP A 136 9.00 26.63 -24.05
C ASP A 136 9.36 25.14 -24.16
N HIS A 137 8.46 24.36 -24.75
CA HIS A 137 8.71 22.96 -25.04
C HIS A 137 9.80 22.91 -26.10
N THR A 138 11.03 22.59 -25.66
CA THR A 138 12.21 22.46 -26.55
C THR A 138 11.96 21.45 -27.68
N TYR A 139 11.07 20.49 -27.45
CA TYR A 139 10.65 19.49 -28.43
C TYR A 139 9.16 19.61 -28.77
N THR A 140 8.79 19.13 -29.95
CA THR A 140 7.40 19.04 -30.39
C THR A 140 6.56 18.22 -29.40
N ILE A 141 5.28 18.55 -29.25
CA ILE A 141 4.35 17.83 -28.37
C ILE A 141 4.38 16.31 -28.57
N TRP A 142 4.51 15.84 -29.82
CA TRP A 142 4.66 14.42 -30.15
C TRP A 142 5.85 13.76 -29.47
N ILE A 143 6.99 14.44 -29.41
CA ILE A 143 8.21 13.94 -28.76
C ILE A 143 8.03 13.93 -27.25
N ASN A 144 7.47 14.99 -26.65
CA ASN A 144 7.24 15.04 -25.20
C ASN A 144 6.24 13.96 -24.75
N THR A 145 5.18 13.74 -25.52
CA THR A 145 4.22 12.65 -25.29
C THR A 145 4.90 11.29 -25.39
N ALA A 146 5.73 11.07 -26.42
CA ALA A 146 6.48 9.83 -26.58
C ALA A 146 7.48 9.60 -25.43
N LEU A 147 8.19 10.63 -24.99
CA LEU A 147 9.11 10.59 -23.85
C LEU A 147 8.36 10.28 -22.56
N MET A 148 7.19 10.89 -22.33
CA MET A 148 6.37 10.62 -21.16
C MET A 148 5.85 9.18 -21.15
N ALA A 149 5.38 8.69 -22.31
CA ALA A 149 5.00 7.28 -22.46
C ALA A 149 6.20 6.34 -22.22
N ALA A 150 7.38 6.68 -22.74
CA ALA A 150 8.60 5.91 -22.52
C ALA A 150 9.00 5.86 -21.03
N GLY A 151 8.87 6.96 -20.30
CA GLY A 151 9.08 7.02 -18.85
C GLY A 151 8.11 6.14 -18.07
N GLY A 152 6.84 6.17 -18.44
CA GLY A 152 5.82 5.30 -17.84
C GLY A 152 6.07 3.81 -18.12
N LEU A 153 6.44 3.47 -19.36
CA LEU A 153 6.80 2.10 -19.75
C LEU A 153 8.08 1.63 -19.06
N TRP A 154 9.07 2.50 -18.89
CA TRP A 154 10.29 2.21 -18.13
C TRP A 154 9.97 1.82 -16.69
N TYR A 155 9.21 2.65 -15.97
CA TYR A 155 8.82 2.33 -14.61
C TYR A 155 7.97 1.05 -14.55
N THR A 156 7.06 0.86 -15.51
CA THR A 156 6.27 -0.38 -15.63
C THR A 156 7.17 -1.60 -15.77
N GLY A 157 8.17 -1.55 -16.65
CA GLY A 157 9.16 -2.60 -16.83
C GLY A 157 9.94 -2.88 -15.54
N LEU A 158 10.46 -1.84 -14.89
CA LEU A 158 11.17 -1.94 -13.61
C LEU A 158 10.30 -2.58 -12.52
N SER A 159 9.04 -2.19 -12.43
CA SER A 159 8.09 -2.71 -11.45
C SER A 159 7.77 -4.19 -11.67
N LEU A 160 7.61 -4.61 -12.94
CA LEU A 160 7.38 -6.01 -13.31
C LEU A 160 8.63 -6.89 -13.13
N ILE A 161 9.82 -6.38 -13.45
CA ILE A 161 11.09 -7.08 -13.21
C ILE A 161 11.29 -7.28 -11.71
N ALA A 162 11.09 -6.24 -10.89
CA ALA A 162 11.20 -6.33 -9.45
C ALA A 162 10.25 -7.40 -8.87
N TYR A 163 9.03 -7.51 -9.41
CA TYR A 163 8.10 -8.57 -9.05
C TYR A 163 8.63 -9.95 -9.45
N ARG A 164 9.14 -10.11 -10.68
CA ARG A 164 9.64 -11.40 -11.18
C ARG A 164 10.83 -11.93 -10.38
N VAL A 165 11.71 -11.05 -9.89
CA VAL A 165 12.85 -11.41 -9.04
C VAL A 165 12.39 -11.85 -7.65
N ARG A 166 11.30 -11.28 -7.12
CA ARG A 166 10.79 -11.59 -5.77
C ARG A 166 9.25 -11.70 -5.71
N PRO A 167 8.64 -12.75 -6.30
CA PRO A 167 7.19 -12.85 -6.45
C PRO A 167 6.44 -12.88 -5.10
N TYR A 168 7.02 -13.57 -4.10
CA TYR A 168 6.45 -13.69 -2.75
C TYR A 168 6.63 -12.46 -1.86
N LEU A 169 7.43 -11.46 -2.25
CA LEU A 169 7.77 -10.34 -1.35
C LEU A 169 6.53 -9.52 -0.98
N LEU A 170 5.69 -9.21 -1.96
CA LEU A 170 4.50 -8.39 -1.75
C LEU A 170 3.53 -9.06 -0.77
N VAL A 171 3.29 -10.36 -0.94
CA VAL A 171 2.39 -11.13 -0.07
C VAL A 171 2.97 -11.28 1.34
N GLN A 172 4.28 -11.47 1.48
CA GLN A 172 4.93 -11.53 2.79
C GLN A 172 4.86 -10.20 3.54
N GLN A 173 5.08 -9.08 2.83
CA GLN A 173 4.95 -7.76 3.43
C GLN A 173 3.52 -7.49 3.89
N ALA A 174 2.53 -7.75 3.02
CA ALA A 174 1.12 -7.59 3.34
C ALA A 174 0.68 -8.52 4.49
N MET A 175 1.15 -9.78 4.51
CA MET A 175 0.87 -10.71 5.62
C MET A 175 1.45 -10.22 6.93
N GLY A 176 2.67 -9.68 6.92
CA GLY A 176 3.26 -9.08 8.11
C GLY A 176 2.52 -7.81 8.55
N GLU A 177 2.07 -6.98 7.61
CA GLU A 177 1.21 -5.81 7.92
C GLU A 177 -0.10 -6.26 8.57
N TYR A 178 -0.73 -7.33 8.07
CA TYR A 178 -1.93 -7.91 8.65
C TYR A 178 -1.71 -8.44 10.07
N LEU A 179 -0.63 -9.19 10.30
CA LEU A 179 -0.29 -9.70 11.64
C LEU A 179 -0.01 -8.58 12.63
N ASN A 180 0.63 -7.49 12.19
CA ASN A 180 0.85 -6.33 13.05
C ASN A 180 -0.46 -5.61 13.37
N ALA A 181 -1.32 -5.36 12.37
CA ALA A 181 -2.63 -4.75 12.60
C ALA A 181 -3.48 -5.61 13.55
N LEU A 182 -3.43 -6.93 13.38
CA LEU A 182 -4.13 -7.86 14.27
C LEU A 182 -3.56 -7.84 15.70
N ALA A 183 -2.24 -7.70 15.86
CA ALA A 183 -1.61 -7.53 17.17
C ALA A 183 -2.06 -6.23 17.84
N ASP A 184 -2.09 -5.12 17.09
CA ASP A 184 -2.56 -3.81 17.56
C ASP A 184 -4.03 -3.89 18.00
N TYR A 185 -4.89 -4.58 17.22
CA TYR A 185 -6.29 -4.84 17.57
C TYR A 185 -6.45 -5.71 18.83
N VAL A 186 -5.70 -6.81 18.95
CA VAL A 186 -5.75 -7.70 20.12
C VAL A 186 -5.30 -6.96 21.39
N LYS A 187 -4.25 -6.13 21.29
CA LYS A 187 -3.79 -5.27 22.39
C LYS A 187 -4.82 -4.19 22.73
N ALA A 188 -5.44 -3.54 21.76
CA ALA A 188 -6.53 -2.60 22.01
C ALA A 188 -7.73 -3.28 22.68
N LYS A 189 -8.06 -4.52 22.30
CA LYS A 189 -9.11 -5.30 22.96
C LYS A 189 -8.72 -5.71 24.39
N SER A 190 -7.43 -5.92 24.66
CA SER A 190 -6.94 -6.24 26.00
C SER A 190 -7.22 -5.13 27.01
N ASP A 191 -7.25 -3.86 26.58
CA ASP A 191 -7.49 -2.71 27.48
C ASP A 191 -8.86 -2.80 28.17
N PHE A 192 -9.85 -3.48 27.57
CA PHE A 192 -11.17 -3.71 28.17
C PHE A 192 -11.17 -4.71 29.34
N TYR A 193 -10.05 -5.37 29.62
CA TYR A 193 -9.86 -6.17 30.84
C TYR A 193 -9.34 -5.34 32.03
N ASP A 194 -9.03 -4.06 31.80
CA ASP A 194 -8.75 -3.08 32.85
C ASP A 194 -9.98 -2.20 33.08
N ALA A 195 -10.52 -2.23 34.30
CA ALA A 195 -11.72 -1.50 34.66
C ALA A 195 -11.60 0.01 34.49
N THR A 196 -10.38 0.55 34.50
CA THR A 196 -10.11 1.98 34.36
C THR A 196 -10.16 2.47 32.92
N LYS A 197 -10.14 1.54 31.94
CA LYS A 197 -10.03 1.82 30.50
C LYS A 197 -11.31 1.50 29.72
N VAL A 198 -12.43 1.25 30.39
CA VAL A 198 -13.73 1.00 29.74
C VAL A 198 -14.47 2.33 29.54
N ASP A 199 -14.00 3.13 28.58
CA ASP A 199 -14.57 4.42 28.18
C ASP A 199 -14.82 4.52 26.66
N GLU A 200 -15.47 5.60 26.24
CA GLU A 200 -15.81 5.86 24.84
C GLU A 200 -14.58 5.96 23.93
N ASP A 201 -13.46 6.47 24.44
CA ASP A 201 -12.22 6.63 23.68
C ASP A 201 -11.59 5.27 23.34
N HIS A 202 -11.59 4.32 24.26
CA HIS A 202 -11.11 2.96 24.01
C HIS A 202 -12.02 2.19 23.05
N TYR A 203 -13.34 2.40 23.11
CA TYR A 203 -14.28 1.87 22.10
C TYR A 203 -14.01 2.43 20.71
N ASN A 204 -13.80 3.75 20.60
CA ASN A 204 -13.46 4.39 19.34
C ASN A 204 -12.13 3.87 18.79
N ARG A 205 -11.11 3.74 19.64
CA ARG A 205 -9.81 3.15 19.25
C ARG A 205 -9.98 1.72 18.75
N LEU A 206 -10.69 0.86 19.47
CA LEU A 206 -10.94 -0.53 19.06
C LEU A 206 -11.63 -0.59 17.69
N MET A 207 -12.62 0.28 17.45
CA MET A 207 -13.32 0.36 16.18
C MET A 207 -12.40 0.78 15.02
N LEU A 208 -11.49 1.73 15.25
CA LEU A 208 -10.50 2.14 14.25
C LEU A 208 -9.53 1.00 13.92
N GLU A 209 -9.00 0.31 14.92
CA GLU A 209 -8.14 -0.87 14.72
C GLU A 209 -8.89 -1.98 13.98
N GLN A 210 -10.18 -2.17 14.28
CA GLN A 210 -11.01 -3.15 13.58
C GLN A 210 -11.13 -2.85 12.08
N VAL A 211 -11.34 -1.57 11.72
CA VAL A 211 -11.41 -1.14 10.32
C VAL A 211 -10.07 -1.37 9.61
N ASP A 212 -8.95 -1.05 10.27
CA ASP A 212 -7.61 -1.26 9.70
C ASP A 212 -7.34 -2.77 9.46
N VAL A 213 -7.60 -3.62 10.46
CA VAL A 213 -7.44 -5.07 10.35
C VAL A 213 -8.26 -5.62 9.18
N GLN A 214 -9.53 -5.22 9.05
CA GLN A 214 -10.40 -5.67 7.95
C GLN A 214 -9.85 -5.23 6.58
N GLN A 215 -9.34 -4.00 6.47
CA GLN A 215 -8.78 -3.48 5.23
C GLN A 215 -7.53 -4.26 4.82
N VAL A 216 -6.59 -4.47 5.75
CA VAL A 216 -5.34 -5.20 5.46
C VAL A 216 -5.62 -6.69 5.24
N GLN A 217 -6.56 -7.31 5.97
CA GLN A 217 -7.02 -8.68 5.73
C GLN A 217 -7.53 -8.86 4.30
N GLN A 218 -8.37 -7.93 3.82
CA GLN A 218 -8.92 -7.99 2.46
C GLN A 218 -7.80 -7.84 1.41
N GLN A 219 -6.79 -7.01 1.66
CA GLN A 219 -5.63 -6.89 0.79
C GLN A 219 -4.82 -8.19 0.71
N VAL A 220 -4.54 -8.84 1.85
CA VAL A 220 -3.83 -10.13 1.89
C VAL A 220 -4.63 -11.22 1.18
N ARG A 221 -5.94 -11.29 1.43
CA ARG A 221 -6.86 -12.20 0.75
C ARG A 221 -6.79 -12.04 -0.76
N ASP A 222 -6.92 -10.82 -1.26
CA ASP A 222 -6.85 -10.53 -2.69
C ASP A 222 -5.50 -10.95 -3.29
N LEU A 223 -4.40 -10.70 -2.60
CA LEU A 223 -3.07 -11.10 -3.04
C LEU A 223 -2.87 -12.62 -3.09
N LEU A 224 -3.34 -13.35 -2.08
CA LEU A 224 -3.22 -14.81 -1.99
C LEU A 224 -4.12 -15.52 -3.01
N PHE A 225 -5.38 -15.12 -3.14
CA PHE A 225 -6.37 -15.87 -3.94
C PHE A 225 -6.44 -15.43 -5.40
N LYS A 226 -6.08 -14.18 -5.74
CA LYS A 226 -6.12 -13.72 -7.15
C LYS A 226 -4.77 -13.85 -7.87
N THR A 227 -3.73 -14.32 -7.18
CA THR A 227 -2.42 -14.59 -7.79
C THR A 227 -2.30 -16.08 -8.09
N ARG A 228 -2.35 -16.45 -9.38
CA ARG A 228 -2.30 -17.85 -9.86
C ARG A 228 -1.13 -18.66 -9.29
N GLU A 229 0.00 -18.02 -9.04
CA GLU A 229 1.21 -18.60 -8.44
C GLU A 229 1.01 -19.10 -7.00
N PHE A 230 -0.04 -18.68 -6.30
CA PHE A 230 -0.39 -19.18 -4.96
C PHE A 230 -1.52 -20.20 -4.98
N VAL A 231 -2.38 -20.15 -5.99
CA VAL A 231 -3.55 -21.05 -6.13
C VAL A 231 -3.17 -22.36 -6.84
N THR A 232 -2.24 -22.31 -7.79
CA THR A 232 -1.88 -23.47 -8.62
C THR A 232 -0.55 -24.12 -8.19
N ASP A 233 0.32 -23.39 -7.49
CA ASP A 233 1.67 -23.87 -7.17
C ASP A 233 1.72 -24.50 -5.77
N ALA A 234 2.10 -25.78 -5.70
CA ALA A 234 2.24 -26.55 -4.46
C ALA A 234 3.51 -26.17 -3.66
N ALA A 235 4.06 -24.98 -3.91
CA ALA A 235 5.30 -24.52 -3.30
C ALA A 235 5.12 -24.42 -1.77
N PRO A 236 6.03 -25.00 -0.96
CA PRO A 236 5.92 -25.00 0.50
C PRO A 236 5.74 -23.60 1.11
N LYS A 237 6.33 -22.58 0.47
CA LYS A 237 6.23 -21.17 0.89
C LYS A 237 4.82 -20.59 0.71
N GLY A 238 4.17 -20.88 -0.41
CA GLY A 238 2.80 -20.42 -0.68
C GLY A 238 1.81 -21.03 0.31
N ARG A 239 1.93 -22.34 0.56
CA ARG A 239 1.13 -23.06 1.56
C ARG A 239 1.31 -22.50 2.97
N SER A 240 2.55 -22.23 3.39
CA SER A 240 2.83 -21.63 4.69
C SER A 240 2.16 -20.25 4.87
N LEU A 241 2.21 -19.39 3.85
CA LEU A 241 1.53 -18.08 3.88
C LEU A 241 0.02 -18.22 3.94
N MET A 242 -0.55 -19.17 3.20
CA MET A 242 -1.99 -19.45 3.22
C MET A 242 -2.45 -19.98 4.58
N LEU A 243 -1.70 -20.90 5.19
CA LEU A 243 -1.99 -21.39 6.54
C LEU A 243 -1.91 -20.26 7.56
N MET A 244 -0.84 -19.46 7.54
CA MET A 244 -0.74 -18.29 8.43
C MET A 244 -1.92 -17.33 8.24
N PHE A 245 -2.37 -17.11 7.01
CA PHE A 245 -3.55 -16.30 6.73
C PHE A 245 -4.81 -16.88 7.35
N ILE A 246 -5.11 -18.17 7.13
CA ILE A 246 -6.30 -18.85 7.69
C ILE A 246 -6.29 -18.76 9.22
N GLU A 247 -5.20 -19.15 9.86
CA GLU A 247 -5.06 -19.11 11.33
C GLU A 247 -5.22 -17.69 11.89
N SER A 248 -4.73 -16.68 11.16
CA SER A 248 -4.88 -15.27 11.58
C SER A 248 -6.32 -14.77 11.43
N VAL A 249 -7.04 -15.23 10.40
CA VAL A 249 -8.46 -14.94 10.23
C VAL A 249 -9.28 -15.59 11.34
N ASP A 250 -9.03 -16.86 11.64
CA ASP A 250 -9.72 -17.58 12.71
C ASP A 250 -9.46 -16.90 14.07
N LEU A 251 -8.21 -16.51 14.33
CA LEU A 251 -7.85 -15.75 15.54
C LEU A 251 -8.57 -14.41 15.61
N TYR A 252 -8.66 -13.68 14.50
CA TYR A 252 -9.37 -12.42 14.44
C TYR A 252 -10.87 -12.60 14.72
N GLU A 253 -11.51 -13.60 14.10
CA GLU A 253 -12.93 -13.90 14.31
C GLU A 253 -13.22 -14.33 15.76
N GLN A 254 -12.36 -15.17 16.35
CA GLN A 254 -12.47 -15.59 17.74
C GLN A 254 -12.25 -14.40 18.71
N THR A 255 -11.27 -13.55 18.41
CA THR A 255 -11.03 -12.33 19.19
C THR A 255 -12.24 -11.41 19.09
N MET A 256 -12.77 -11.15 17.89
CA MET A 256 -13.93 -10.29 17.66
C MET A 256 -15.17 -10.79 18.40
N SER A 257 -15.48 -12.08 18.31
CA SER A 257 -16.62 -12.74 18.98
C SER A 257 -16.50 -12.90 20.50
N SER A 258 -15.35 -12.57 21.09
CA SER A 258 -15.17 -12.58 22.54
C SER A 258 -16.03 -11.53 23.26
N TYR A 259 -16.35 -11.79 24.54
CA TYR A 259 -17.29 -11.08 25.43
C TYR A 259 -17.59 -9.61 25.07
N GLU A 260 -18.88 -9.30 24.92
CA GLU A 260 -19.38 -7.96 24.60
C GLU A 260 -19.64 -7.12 25.88
N ASP A 261 -19.97 -7.76 27.02
CA ASP A 261 -20.27 -7.07 28.28
C ASP A 261 -19.10 -7.15 29.29
N TYR A 262 -18.13 -6.27 29.09
CA TYR A 262 -16.99 -6.13 30.00
C TYR A 262 -17.40 -5.61 31.38
N LYS A 263 -18.55 -4.93 31.52
CA LYS A 263 -19.00 -4.40 32.81
C LYS A 263 -19.46 -5.53 33.71
N GLU A 264 -20.24 -6.47 33.18
CA GLU A 264 -20.65 -7.65 33.94
C GLU A 264 -19.46 -8.57 34.24
N LEU A 265 -18.54 -8.75 33.28
CA LEU A 265 -17.32 -9.53 33.49
C LEU A 265 -16.47 -8.99 34.66
N HIS A 266 -16.29 -7.66 34.72
CA HIS A 266 -15.63 -6.99 35.85
C HIS A 266 -16.38 -7.17 37.17
N ARG A 267 -17.71 -7.18 37.14
CA ARG A 267 -18.53 -7.40 38.34
C ARG A 267 -18.35 -8.80 38.89
N THR A 268 -18.35 -9.83 38.05
CA THR A 268 -18.22 -11.24 38.46
C THR A 268 -16.82 -11.57 38.96
N LEU A 269 -15.78 -11.05 38.31
CA LEU A 269 -14.37 -11.38 38.60
C LEU A 269 -13.69 -10.40 39.57
N LYS A 270 -14.44 -9.46 40.15
CA LYS A 270 -13.92 -8.43 41.05
C LYS A 270 -13.15 -9.05 42.23
N GLY A 271 -11.93 -8.58 42.46
CA GLY A 271 -11.09 -9.01 43.59
C GLY A 271 -10.36 -10.35 43.40
N THR A 272 -10.54 -11.04 42.28
CA THR A 272 -9.85 -12.32 41.99
C THR A 272 -8.46 -12.15 41.37
N GLY A 273 -8.15 -10.97 40.82
CA GLY A 273 -6.93 -10.71 40.04
C GLY A 273 -6.91 -11.38 38.66
N THR A 274 -7.97 -12.10 38.28
CA THR A 274 -8.04 -12.83 37.00
C THR A 274 -8.06 -11.89 35.79
N MET A 275 -8.72 -10.74 35.89
CA MET A 275 -8.82 -9.76 34.79
C MET A 275 -7.46 -9.21 34.38
N GLU A 276 -6.62 -8.87 35.36
CA GLU A 276 -5.26 -8.36 35.11
C GLU A 276 -4.34 -9.44 34.51
N ARG A 277 -4.51 -10.69 34.94
CA ARG A 277 -3.80 -11.82 34.30
C ARG A 277 -4.25 -12.04 32.86
N MET A 278 -5.55 -11.94 32.58
CA MET A 278 -6.08 -12.04 31.22
C MET A 278 -5.54 -10.90 30.33
N HIS A 279 -5.56 -9.67 30.84
CA HIS A 279 -4.95 -8.51 30.17
C HIS A 279 -3.50 -8.80 29.79
N GLN A 280 -2.68 -9.21 30.75
CA GLN A 280 -1.25 -9.47 30.50
C GLN A 280 -1.02 -10.58 29.47
N VAL A 281 -1.78 -11.68 29.55
CA VAL A 281 -1.65 -12.79 28.58
C VAL A 281 -2.01 -12.32 27.16
N ILE A 282 -3.05 -11.50 27.01
CA ILE A 282 -3.47 -10.99 25.69
C ILE A 282 -2.42 -10.01 25.14
N VAL A 283 -1.84 -9.15 25.99
CA VAL A 283 -0.73 -8.26 25.61
C VAL A 283 0.49 -9.06 25.16
N ASP A 284 0.88 -10.09 25.91
CA ASP A 284 2.00 -10.97 25.56
C ASP A 284 1.73 -11.70 24.23
N MET A 285 0.50 -12.16 23.98
CA MET A 285 0.10 -12.73 22.69
C MET A 285 0.27 -11.73 21.54
N GLY A 286 -0.17 -10.47 21.73
CA GLY A 286 0.05 -9.41 20.75
C GLY A 286 1.53 -9.16 20.45
N ASP A 287 2.39 -9.14 21.48
CA ASP A 287 3.84 -9.02 21.30
C ASP A 287 4.45 -10.19 20.50
N TYR A 288 3.96 -11.41 20.72
CA TYR A 288 4.37 -12.57 19.93
C TYR A 288 3.93 -12.44 18.47
N MET A 289 2.73 -11.93 18.20
CA MET A 289 2.22 -11.73 16.85
C MET A 289 3.06 -10.71 16.07
N GLU A 290 3.46 -9.59 16.70
CA GLU A 290 4.40 -8.63 16.09
C GLU A 290 5.75 -9.27 15.76
N MET A 291 6.25 -10.15 16.63
CA MET A 291 7.51 -10.85 16.39
C MET A 291 7.40 -11.78 15.17
N VAL A 292 6.28 -12.53 15.05
CA VAL A 292 6.00 -13.36 13.89
C VAL A 292 5.84 -12.49 12.64
N ALA A 293 5.16 -11.35 12.73
CA ALA A 293 5.02 -10.40 11.65
C ALA A 293 6.38 -9.94 11.10
N LEU A 294 7.29 -9.54 11.99
CA LEU A 294 8.66 -9.15 11.63
C LEU A 294 9.44 -10.31 11.00
N ALA A 295 9.29 -11.52 11.52
CA ALA A 295 9.93 -12.72 10.96
C ALA A 295 9.45 -13.01 9.53
N VAL A 296 8.14 -12.90 9.28
CA VAL A 296 7.54 -13.06 7.95
C VAL A 296 8.06 -12.00 6.97
N GLN A 297 8.12 -10.73 7.38
CA GLN A 297 8.63 -9.64 6.55
C GLN A 297 10.13 -9.78 6.26
N ARG A 298 10.94 -10.19 7.25
CA ARG A 298 12.39 -10.35 7.15
C ARG A 298 12.84 -11.65 6.49
N ARG A 299 11.94 -12.62 6.36
CA ARG A 299 12.22 -13.98 5.84
C ARG A 299 13.29 -14.70 6.67
N ARG A 300 13.34 -14.43 7.96
CA ARG A 300 14.24 -15.08 8.92
C ARG A 300 13.41 -15.59 10.09
N PRO A 301 13.76 -16.75 10.67
CA PRO A 301 13.08 -17.22 11.87
C PRO A 301 13.20 -16.15 12.97
N PRO A 302 12.20 -16.05 13.86
CA PRO A 302 12.20 -15.09 14.96
C PRO A 302 13.49 -15.25 15.80
N THR A 303 14.38 -14.26 15.74
CA THR A 303 15.64 -14.27 16.49
C THR A 303 15.37 -13.71 17.88
N THR A 304 14.86 -14.56 18.79
CA THR A 304 15.02 -14.56 20.27
C THR A 304 13.76 -15.11 20.95
N TRP A 305 13.88 -16.32 21.49
CA TRP A 305 13.13 -16.75 22.67
C TRP A 305 14.17 -17.05 23.74
N ARG A 306 14.33 -16.12 24.68
CA ARG A 306 15.01 -16.32 25.96
C ARG A 306 14.27 -15.51 27.01
#